data_AF-A0A9R0QD16-F1
#
_entry.id   AF-A0A9R0QD16-F1
#
_cell.length_a   1.000
_cell.length_b   1.000
_cell.length_c   1.000
_cell.angle_alpha   90.00
_cell.angle_beta   90.00
_cell.angle_gamma   90.00
#
_symmetry.space_group_name_H-M   'P 1'
#
loop_
_entity.id
_entity.type
_entity.pdbx_description
1 polymer ?
#
loop_
_entity_poly.entity_id
_entity_poly.type
_entity_poly.pdbx_seq_one_letter_code
_entity_poly.pdbx_strand_id
1 'polypeptide(L)'
;MMDIEFTVQENRLWMLQCRSGKRTGTGAVKIAVDMVNEALVDRNTAIKMVEPGHLDQLLHPQVFANPEAASYKGKVITTGLPASPGAAVGQIVFTAEDAEAWHAQGKSAILVEFLQQEVV
;
A
#
# COMPACT_ATOMS: atom_id res chain seq x y z
N MET A 1 19.20 -1.82 -1.61
CA MET A 1 18.95 -1.21 -0.27
C MET A 1 18.92 -2.33 0.77
N MET A 2 19.64 -2.14 1.87
CA MET A 2 19.76 -3.11 2.96
C MET A 2 19.15 -2.54 4.26
N ASP A 3 18.45 -3.39 4.99
CA ASP A 3 18.09 -3.17 6.39
C ASP A 3 19.19 -3.80 7.25
N ILE A 4 19.83 -2.97 8.07
CA ILE A 4 21.09 -3.28 8.74
C ILE A 4 20.93 -3.03 10.24
N GLU A 5 21.34 -4.01 11.03
CA GLU A 5 21.51 -3.86 12.47
C GLU A 5 23.01 -3.87 12.79
N PHE A 6 23.44 -2.90 13.59
CA PHE A 6 24.84 -2.77 14.00
C PHE A 6 24.92 -2.26 15.44
N THR A 7 26.05 -2.48 16.10
CA THR A 7 26.37 -1.86 17.39
C THR A 7 27.77 -1.26 17.37
N VAL A 8 28.01 -0.28 18.24
CA VAL A 8 29.34 0.31 18.45
C VAL A 8 29.72 0.08 19.90
N GLN A 9 30.78 -0.69 20.13
CA GLN A 9 31.28 -1.00 21.46
C GLN A 9 32.76 -0.62 21.52
N GLU A 10 33.13 0.22 22.50
CA GLU A 10 34.53 0.66 22.72
C GLU A 10 35.20 1.18 21.44
N ASN A 11 34.53 2.11 20.75
CA ASN A 11 34.96 2.67 19.47
C ASN A 11 35.12 1.65 18.33
N ARG A 12 34.58 0.43 18.48
CA ARG A 12 34.56 -0.58 17.44
C ARG A 12 33.14 -0.81 16.92
N LEU A 13 32.97 -0.64 15.61
CA LEU A 13 31.74 -0.96 14.89
C LEU A 13 31.61 -2.47 14.65
N TRP A 14 30.44 -3.02 14.95
CA TRP A 14 30.07 -4.41 14.74
C TRP A 14 28.79 -4.49 13.92
N MET A 15 28.83 -5.21 12.80
CA MET A 15 27.65 -5.49 11.99
C MET A 15 26.98 -6.77 12.52
N LEU A 16 25.72 -6.66 12.92
CA LEU A 16 24.99 -7.74 13.59
C LEU A 16 24.08 -8.49 12.61
N GLN A 17 23.36 -7.76 11.76
CA GLN A 17 22.45 -8.34 10.77
C GLN A 17 22.44 -7.48 9.50
N CYS A 18 22.32 -8.14 8.35
CA CYS A 18 22.13 -7.47 7.08
C CYS A 18 21.13 -8.27 6.26
N ARG A 19 20.04 -7.63 5.82
CA ARG A 19 19.01 -8.25 4.98
C ARG A 19 18.49 -7.27 3.95
N SER A 20 17.84 -7.78 2.92
CA SER A 20 17.09 -6.93 1.98
C SER A 20 16.00 -6.17 2.73
N GLY A 21 16.07 -4.84 2.72
CA GLY A 21 15.11 -4.03 3.46
C GLY A 21 13.72 -4.05 2.84
N LYS A 22 12.69 -4.25 3.69
CA LYS A 22 11.29 -4.10 3.29
C LYS A 22 11.03 -2.64 2.88
N ARG A 23 10.13 -2.44 1.92
CA ARG A 23 9.84 -1.12 1.35
C ARG A 23 8.43 -1.06 0.80
N THR A 24 7.90 0.15 0.62
CA THR A 24 6.63 0.39 -0.07
C THR A 24 6.82 0.29 -1.58
N GLY A 25 5.71 0.17 -2.33
CA GLY A 25 5.76 0.14 -3.78
C GLY A 25 6.44 1.36 -4.40
N THR A 26 6.11 2.56 -3.90
CA THR A 26 6.77 3.81 -4.30
C THR A 26 8.28 3.79 -4.02
N GLY A 27 8.68 3.28 -2.85
CA GLY A 27 10.09 3.17 -2.48
C GLY A 27 10.85 2.17 -3.35
N ALA A 28 10.23 1.03 -3.69
CA ALA A 28 10.83 0.03 -4.57
C ALA A 28 11.16 0.60 -5.95
N VAL A 29 10.18 1.29 -6.57
CA VAL A 29 10.35 1.90 -7.89
C VAL A 29 11.42 2.98 -7.87
N LYS A 30 11.38 3.90 -6.89
CA LYS A 30 12.37 4.96 -6.77
C LYS A 30 13.80 4.40 -6.67
N ILE A 31 14.02 3.44 -5.76
CA ILE A 31 15.35 2.82 -5.57
C ILE A 31 15.82 2.11 -6.83
N ALA A 32 14.93 1.37 -7.52
CA ALA A 32 15.31 0.66 -8.74
C ALA A 32 15.72 1.64 -9.86
N VAL A 33 15.01 2.76 -10.02
CA VAL A 33 15.35 3.81 -10.98
C VAL A 33 16.67 4.49 -10.62
N ASP A 34 16.83 4.87 -9.36
CA ASP A 34 18.05 5.53 -8.87
C ASP A 34 19.28 4.63 -9.07
N MET A 35 19.18 3.33 -8.76
CA MET A 35 20.29 2.39 -8.95
C MET A 35 20.67 2.15 -10.42
N VAL A 36 19.73 2.29 -11.36
CA VAL A 36 20.04 2.28 -12.80
C VAL A 36 20.74 3.57 -13.22
N ASN A 37 20.26 4.72 -12.72
CA ASN A 37 20.86 6.03 -13.00
C ASN A 37 22.29 6.14 -12.46
N GLU A 38 22.54 5.54 -11.30
CA GLU A 38 23.87 5.42 -10.66
C GLU A 38 24.74 4.31 -11.29
N ALA A 39 24.24 3.63 -12.32
CA ALA A 39 24.92 2.51 -13.00
C ALA A 39 25.34 1.35 -12.08
N LEU A 40 24.64 1.17 -10.94
CA LEU A 40 24.86 0.05 -10.02
C LEU A 40 24.24 -1.25 -10.53
N VAL A 41 23.16 -1.16 -11.31
CA VAL A 41 22.45 -2.30 -11.90
C VAL A 41 21.97 -1.97 -13.32
N ASP A 42 21.82 -3.01 -14.15
CA ASP A 42 21.20 -2.88 -15.47
C ASP A 42 19.67 -2.89 -15.38
N ARG A 43 19.00 -2.49 -16.46
CA ARG A 43 17.53 -2.42 -16.52
C ARG A 43 16.87 -3.78 -16.27
N ASN A 44 17.46 -4.88 -16.72
CA ASN A 44 16.87 -6.21 -16.52
C ASN A 44 16.90 -6.62 -15.05
N THR A 45 17.97 -6.28 -14.33
CA THR A 45 18.05 -6.50 -12.89
C THR A 45 17.07 -5.59 -12.15
N ALA A 46 16.97 -4.32 -12.54
CA ALA A 46 16.07 -3.35 -11.91
C ALA A 46 14.59 -3.78 -11.97
N ILE A 47 14.14 -4.37 -13.08
CA ILE A 47 12.77 -4.91 -13.20
C ILE A 47 12.49 -5.99 -12.15
N LYS A 48 13.47 -6.85 -11.84
CA LYS A 48 13.33 -7.90 -10.83
C LYS A 48 13.33 -7.37 -9.39
N MET A 49 13.75 -6.12 -9.18
CA MET A 49 13.75 -5.48 -7.85
C MET A 49 12.37 -4.95 -7.44
N VAL A 50 11.43 -4.86 -8.38
CA VAL A 50 10.06 -4.40 -8.14
C VAL A 50 9.10 -5.58 -8.26
N GLU A 51 8.72 -6.16 -7.12
CA GLU A 51 7.72 -7.23 -7.07
C GLU A 51 6.35 -6.75 -7.59
N PRO A 52 5.51 -7.63 -8.17
CA PRO A 52 4.18 -7.26 -8.66
C PRO A 52 3.29 -6.56 -7.62
N GLY A 53 3.33 -6.99 -6.35
CA GLY A 53 2.57 -6.37 -5.26
C GLY A 53 2.99 -4.93 -4.93
N HIS A 54 4.21 -4.53 -5.28
CA HIS A 54 4.64 -3.14 -5.17
C HIS A 54 3.94 -2.26 -6.21
N LEU A 55 3.68 -2.79 -7.39
CA LEU A 55 2.97 -2.05 -8.44
C LEU A 55 1.48 -1.89 -8.07
N ASP A 56 0.86 -2.92 -7.51
CA ASP A 56 -0.53 -2.87 -7.03
C ASP A 56 -0.77 -1.71 -6.05
N GLN A 57 0.16 -1.49 -5.11
CA GLN A 57 0.11 -0.37 -4.18
C GLN A 57 0.11 1.01 -4.87
N LEU A 58 0.67 1.12 -6.07
CA LEU A 58 0.73 2.35 -6.85
C LEU A 58 -0.51 2.55 -7.73
N LEU A 59 -1.25 1.48 -8.04
CA LEU A 59 -2.43 1.51 -8.90
C LEU A 59 -3.71 1.90 -8.13
N HIS A 60 -3.71 1.68 -6.81
CA HIS A 60 -4.89 1.93 -5.97
C HIS A 60 -4.67 3.11 -5.01
N PRO A 61 -5.69 3.95 -4.77
CA PRO A 61 -5.63 5.01 -3.77
C PRO A 61 -5.26 4.46 -2.38
N GLN A 62 -4.19 5.01 -1.80
CA GLN A 62 -3.72 4.66 -0.46
C GLN A 62 -4.18 5.75 0.52
N VAL A 63 -5.29 5.54 1.22
CA VAL A 63 -5.87 6.55 2.13
C VAL A 63 -5.07 6.68 3.44
N PHE A 64 -4.09 5.80 3.70
CA PHE A 64 -3.32 5.75 4.95
C PHE A 64 -1.84 6.18 4.85
N ALA A 65 -1.45 6.88 3.77
CA ALA A 65 -0.09 7.40 3.63
C ALA A 65 0.18 8.65 4.51
N ASN A 66 -0.85 9.27 5.08
CA ASN A 66 -0.74 10.40 5.99
C ASN A 66 -0.62 9.89 7.46
N PRO A 67 0.41 10.27 8.23
CA PRO A 67 0.56 9.89 9.64
C PRO A 67 -0.63 10.23 10.53
N GLU A 68 -1.40 11.28 10.22
CA GLU A 68 -2.65 11.59 10.93
C GLU A 68 -3.77 10.57 10.66
N ALA A 69 -3.78 9.98 9.45
CA ALA A 69 -4.68 8.90 9.09
C ALA A 69 -4.32 7.58 9.80
N ALA A 70 -3.08 7.38 10.25
CA ALA A 70 -2.65 6.19 11.00
C ALA A 70 -3.37 6.00 12.36
N SER A 71 -4.11 7.01 12.81
CA SER A 71 -4.95 7.02 14.01
C SER A 71 -6.27 6.24 13.86
N TYR A 72 -6.62 5.73 12.67
CA TYR A 72 -7.92 5.08 12.46
C TYR A 72 -8.10 3.75 13.22
N LYS A 73 -7.03 3.12 13.73
CA LYS A 73 -7.11 1.83 14.44
C LYS A 73 -8.12 1.83 15.59
N GLY A 74 -8.24 2.94 16.33
CA GLY A 74 -9.22 3.09 17.41
C GLY A 74 -10.67 3.34 16.94
N LYS A 75 -10.88 3.58 15.64
CA LYS A 75 -12.18 3.85 15.01
C LYS A 75 -12.68 2.67 14.15
N VAL A 76 -11.93 1.58 14.08
CA VAL A 76 -12.36 0.38 13.34
C VAL A 76 -13.51 -0.29 14.08
N ILE A 77 -14.66 -0.40 13.42
CA ILE A 77 -15.87 -1.02 13.98
C ILE A 77 -16.08 -2.47 13.52
N THR A 78 -15.47 -2.87 12.40
CA THR A 78 -15.58 -4.23 11.84
C THR A 78 -14.45 -4.54 10.85
N THR A 79 -14.29 -5.81 10.50
CA THR A 79 -13.34 -6.31 9.48
C THR A 79 -14.05 -7.35 8.61
N GLY A 80 -13.97 -7.18 7.28
CA GLY A 80 -14.53 -8.11 6.29
C GLY A 80 -13.45 -8.83 5.47
N LEU A 81 -13.88 -9.53 4.42
CA LEU A 81 -12.97 -10.15 3.45
C LEU A 81 -12.41 -9.07 2.50
N PRO A 82 -11.09 -9.04 2.24
CA PRO A 82 -10.48 -8.08 1.32
C PRO A 82 -10.72 -8.50 -0.14
N ALA A 83 -11.95 -8.29 -0.64
CA ALA A 83 -12.35 -8.70 -1.99
C ALA A 83 -11.64 -7.93 -3.11
N SER A 84 -11.35 -6.64 -2.89
CA SER A 84 -10.58 -5.78 -3.80
C SER A 84 -9.65 -4.87 -3.01
N PRO A 85 -8.39 -4.66 -3.45
CA PRO A 85 -7.46 -3.74 -2.81
C PRO A 85 -7.84 -2.27 -3.05
N GLY A 86 -7.35 -1.40 -2.16
CA GLY A 86 -7.58 0.04 -2.21
C GLY A 86 -8.34 0.57 -1.00
N ALA A 87 -8.45 1.88 -0.92
CA ALA A 87 -9.21 2.54 0.13
C ALA A 87 -10.17 3.58 -0.44
N ALA A 88 -11.39 3.60 0.10
CA ALA A 88 -12.48 4.46 -0.33
C ALA A 88 -13.05 5.25 0.84
N VAL A 89 -13.50 6.48 0.57
CA VAL A 89 -14.15 7.36 1.55
C VAL A 89 -15.37 7.97 0.88
N GLY A 90 -16.52 7.88 1.54
CA GLY A 90 -17.78 8.40 1.05
C GLY A 90 -18.89 8.24 2.06
N GLN A 91 -20.07 8.72 1.71
CA GLN A 91 -21.28 8.57 2.51
C GLN A 91 -22.01 7.26 2.17
N ILE A 92 -22.62 6.60 3.15
CA ILE A 92 -23.28 5.29 2.95
C ILE A 92 -24.58 5.45 2.14
N VAL A 93 -24.78 4.55 1.17
CA VAL A 93 -26.04 4.33 0.44
C VAL A 93 -26.34 2.83 0.39
N PHE A 94 -27.61 2.46 0.19
CA PHE A 94 -28.07 1.07 0.24
C PHE A 94 -28.65 0.55 -1.08
N THR A 95 -28.69 1.39 -2.12
CA THR A 95 -29.17 1.04 -3.46
C THR A 95 -28.18 1.51 -4.51
N ALA A 96 -28.13 0.81 -5.64
CA ALA A 96 -27.26 1.18 -6.75
C ALA A 96 -27.73 2.51 -7.38
N GLU A 97 -29.04 2.72 -7.45
CA GLU A 97 -29.66 3.93 -7.98
C GLU A 97 -29.24 5.18 -7.17
N ASP A 98 -29.21 5.09 -5.84
CA ASP A 98 -28.75 6.18 -4.99
C ASP A 98 -27.25 6.44 -5.17
N ALA A 99 -26.44 5.39 -5.32
CA ALA A 99 -25.00 5.50 -5.55
C ALA A 99 -24.71 6.25 -6.88
N GLU A 100 -25.42 5.91 -7.95
CA GLU A 100 -25.33 6.57 -9.26
C GLU A 100 -25.79 8.03 -9.19
N ALA A 101 -26.93 8.29 -8.56
CA ALA A 101 -27.46 9.64 -8.41
C ALA A 101 -26.50 10.55 -7.61
N TRP A 102 -25.83 10.01 -6.59
CA TRP A 102 -24.84 10.74 -5.81
C TRP A 102 -23.56 10.99 -6.58
N HIS A 103 -23.10 9.99 -7.34
CA HIS A 103 -21.97 10.17 -8.24
C HIS A 103 -22.23 11.28 -9.26
N ALA A 104 -23.43 11.31 -9.87
CA ALA A 104 -23.83 12.36 -10.81
C ALA A 104 -23.88 13.77 -10.19
N GLN A 105 -24.11 13.87 -8.87
CA GLN A 105 -24.05 15.12 -8.11
C GLN A 105 -22.62 15.48 -7.65
N GLY A 106 -21.61 14.68 -8.00
CA GLY A 106 -20.22 14.88 -7.56
C GLY A 106 -19.95 14.48 -6.11
N LYS A 107 -20.83 13.69 -5.49
CA LYS A 107 -20.64 13.16 -4.13
C LYS A 107 -19.97 11.78 -4.19
N SER A 108 -19.14 11.49 -3.19
CA SER A 108 -18.58 10.15 -3.00
C SER A 108 -19.53 9.28 -2.18
N ALA A 109 -19.94 8.14 -2.73
CA ALA A 109 -20.82 7.18 -2.08
C ALA A 109 -20.09 5.87 -1.74
N ILE A 110 -20.50 5.20 -0.67
CA ILE A 110 -20.12 3.83 -0.30
C ILE A 110 -21.40 2.99 -0.34
N LEU A 111 -21.54 2.15 -1.34
CA LEU A 111 -22.66 1.22 -1.46
C LEU A 111 -22.48 0.08 -0.44
N VAL A 112 -23.51 -0.16 0.36
CA VAL A 112 -23.60 -1.27 1.30
C VAL A 112 -24.81 -2.11 0.94
N GLU A 113 -24.58 -3.34 0.51
CA GLU A 113 -25.65 -4.26 0.11
C GLU A 113 -25.49 -5.62 0.80
N PHE A 114 -26.59 -6.37 0.87
CA PHE A 114 -26.54 -7.74 1.34
C PHE A 114 -26.05 -8.63 0.20
N LEU A 115 -24.90 -9.27 0.40
CA LEU A 115 -24.39 -10.22 -0.57
C LEU A 115 -25.02 -11.60 -0.28
N GLN A 116 -26.01 -12.00 -1.07
CA GLN A 116 -26.43 -13.41 -1.12
C GLN A 116 -25.30 -14.21 -1.78
N GLN A 117 -24.41 -14.78 -0.98
CA GLN A 117 -23.55 -15.84 -1.47
C GLN A 117 -24.41 -17.09 -1.63
N GLU A 118 -24.80 -17.42 -2.86
CA GLU A 118 -25.11 -18.80 -3.19
C GLU A 118 -23.83 -19.61 -2.98
N VAL A 119 -23.85 -20.48 -1.97
CA VAL A 119 -22.79 -21.46 -1.74
C VAL A 119 -22.84 -22.43 -2.91
N VAL A 120 -21.82 -22.38 -3.77
CA VAL A 120 -21.53 -23.40 -4.79
C VAL A 120 -20.59 -24.43 -4.22
#